data_AF-A0A6A6Y392-F1
#
_entry.id   AF-A0A6A6Y392-F1
#
_cell.length_a   1.000
_cell.length_b   1.000
_cell.length_c   1.000
_cell.angle_alpha   90.00
_cell.angle_beta   90.00
_cell.angle_gamma   90.00
#
_symmetry.space_group_name_H-M   'P 1'
#
loop_
_entity.id
_entity.type
_entity.pdbx_description
1 polymer ?
#
loop_
_entity_poly.entity_id
_entity_poly.type
_entity_poly.pdbx_seq_one_letter_code
_entity_poly.pdbx_strand_id
1 'polypeptide(L)'
;PSKPPISLYPRHEQTQSPLFGKLFAAELRIFIYEAVLGDLIRPMHIVPHDNGYFEGIDILYTANHFSLEGARGMLEMRSVVPTPQWHMIRHVHVSTLFLTPRPSWLRSGFPPENYNKWSDGCKALQELRGLRSIRFEFIGREDGPAEADVESLVSVLEPLKDIKAPSFEVEMNFPIPDPVQAILGDTNFTLRFQQRPCRKPHARF
;
A
#
# COMPACT_ATOMS: atom_id res chain seq x y z
N PRO A 1 -30.29 -16.38 3.70
CA PRO A 1 -29.71 -17.08 4.87
C PRO A 1 -29.65 -16.16 6.10
N SER A 2 -30.29 -16.54 7.21
CA SER A 2 -30.18 -15.85 8.49
C SER A 2 -28.75 -15.97 9.02
N LYS A 3 -28.18 -14.86 9.53
CA LYS A 3 -26.87 -14.88 10.19
C LYS A 3 -26.91 -15.86 11.38
N PRO A 4 -25.88 -16.70 11.58
CA PRO A 4 -25.81 -17.54 12.76
C PRO A 4 -25.77 -16.65 14.02
N PRO A 5 -26.40 -17.09 15.13
CA PRO A 5 -26.42 -16.34 16.37
C PRO A 5 -24.99 -16.12 16.89
N ILE A 6 -24.72 -14.90 17.34
CA ILE A 6 -23.43 -14.52 17.92
C ILE A 6 -23.31 -15.21 19.29
N SER A 7 -22.24 -15.99 19.47
CA SER A 7 -21.92 -16.59 20.77
C SER A 7 -21.60 -15.49 21.78
N LEU A 8 -22.42 -15.38 22.81
CA LEU A 8 -22.24 -14.44 23.93
C LEU A 8 -21.23 -14.94 24.98
N TYR A 9 -20.74 -16.18 24.84
CA TYR A 9 -19.76 -16.74 25.76
C TYR A 9 -18.40 -16.05 25.56
N PRO A 10 -17.70 -15.67 26.66
CA PRO A 10 -16.32 -15.24 26.59
C PRO A 10 -15.51 -16.26 25.80
N ARG A 11 -14.85 -15.82 24.74
CA ARG A 11 -13.90 -16.70 24.05
C ARG A 11 -12.68 -16.87 24.93
N HIS A 12 -12.09 -18.05 24.86
CA HIS A 12 -10.86 -18.37 25.54
C HIS A 12 -9.78 -17.31 25.25
N GLU A 13 -9.08 -16.87 26.30
CA GLU A 13 -7.95 -15.96 26.15
C GLU A 13 -6.96 -16.50 25.13
N GLN A 14 -6.24 -15.62 24.42
CA GLN A 14 -5.24 -16.05 23.43
C GLN A 14 -4.17 -16.96 24.05
N THR A 15 -3.88 -16.79 25.34
CA THR A 15 -3.00 -17.65 26.17
C THR A 15 -3.50 -19.08 26.32
N GLN A 16 -4.80 -19.32 26.11
CA GLN A 16 -5.43 -20.64 26.14
C GLN A 16 -5.42 -21.32 24.77
N SER A 17 -5.08 -20.61 23.69
CA SER A 17 -4.87 -21.27 22.41
C SER A 17 -3.61 -22.15 22.50
N PRO A 18 -3.69 -23.43 22.11
CA PRO A 18 -2.54 -24.35 22.11
C PRO A 18 -1.35 -23.80 21.33
N LEU A 19 -1.59 -22.92 20.35
CA LEU A 19 -0.57 -22.23 19.57
C LEU A 19 0.34 -21.35 20.42
N PHE A 20 -0.10 -20.84 21.57
CA PHE A 20 0.71 -20.00 22.48
C PHE A 20 1.14 -20.74 23.76
N GLY A 21 0.83 -22.04 23.85
CA GLY A 21 1.27 -22.89 24.96
C GLY A 21 2.77 -23.18 24.89
N LYS A 22 3.35 -23.58 26.03
CA LYS A 22 4.78 -23.95 26.14
C LYS A 22 5.21 -25.08 25.19
N LEU A 23 4.26 -25.88 24.71
CA LEU A 23 4.50 -26.99 23.77
C LEU A 23 4.61 -26.53 22.32
N PHE A 24 4.29 -25.27 22.03
CA PHE A 24 4.39 -24.69 20.69
C PHE A 24 5.58 -23.74 20.62
N ALA A 25 6.67 -24.20 20.00
CA ALA A 25 7.89 -23.43 19.83
C ALA A 25 7.61 -22.09 19.12
N ALA A 26 8.36 -21.05 19.48
CA ALA A 26 8.16 -19.71 18.93
C ALA A 26 8.32 -19.69 17.39
N GLU A 27 9.26 -20.48 16.89
CA GLU A 27 9.58 -20.67 15.48
C GLU A 27 8.38 -21.22 14.71
N LEU A 28 7.67 -22.20 15.29
CA LEU A 28 6.48 -22.81 14.70
C LEU A 28 5.30 -21.83 14.65
N ARG A 29 5.16 -20.96 15.66
CA ARG A 29 4.20 -19.86 15.62
C ARG A 29 4.52 -18.88 14.50
N ILE A 30 5.79 -18.51 14.34
CA ILE A 30 6.24 -17.62 13.27
C ILE A 30 5.93 -18.25 11.90
N PHE A 31 6.19 -19.54 11.71
CA PHE A 31 5.84 -20.24 10.46
C PHE A 31 4.33 -20.26 10.19
N ILE A 32 3.50 -20.46 11.22
CA ILE A 32 2.04 -20.39 11.06
C ILE A 32 1.60 -18.97 10.73
N TYR A 33 2.16 -17.97 11.40
CA TYR A 33 1.88 -16.58 11.08
C TYR A 33 2.31 -16.21 9.68
N GLU A 34 3.48 -16.65 9.24
CA GLU A 34 3.94 -16.44 7.88
C GLU A 34 3.05 -17.16 6.86
N ALA A 35 2.64 -18.40 7.13
CA ALA A 35 1.76 -19.16 6.26
C ALA A 35 0.33 -18.59 6.21
N VAL A 36 -0.16 -17.98 7.29
CA VAL A 36 -1.55 -17.56 7.45
C VAL A 36 -1.73 -16.05 7.23
N LEU A 37 -0.75 -15.21 7.62
CA LEU A 37 -0.71 -13.76 7.37
C LEU A 37 0.06 -13.40 6.09
N GLY A 38 0.98 -14.25 5.62
CA GLY A 38 1.78 -14.02 4.41
C GLY A 38 1.12 -14.51 3.12
N ASP A 39 -0.07 -15.11 3.19
CA ASP A 39 -0.83 -15.53 2.01
C ASP A 39 -1.46 -14.31 1.31
N LEU A 40 -0.82 -13.89 0.21
CA LEU A 40 -1.27 -12.77 -0.63
C LEU A 40 -2.66 -12.98 -1.27
N ILE A 41 -3.16 -14.22 -1.31
CA ILE A 41 -4.44 -14.57 -1.92
C ILE A 41 -5.56 -14.60 -0.87
N ARG A 42 -5.23 -14.84 0.41
CA ARG A 42 -6.19 -14.94 1.51
C ARG A 42 -6.06 -13.75 2.46
N PRO A 43 -6.69 -12.60 2.15
CA PRO A 43 -6.66 -11.46 3.05
C PRO A 43 -7.30 -11.86 4.38
N MET A 44 -6.52 -11.77 5.45
CA MET A 44 -7.02 -12.07 6.79
C MET A 44 -7.91 -10.93 7.25
N HIS A 45 -9.22 -11.19 7.31
CA HIS A 45 -10.18 -10.25 7.86
C HIS A 45 -10.26 -10.43 9.38
N ILE A 46 -9.78 -9.45 10.14
CA ILE A 46 -10.08 -9.39 11.58
C ILE A 46 -11.57 -9.07 11.71
N VAL A 47 -12.37 -10.04 12.14
CA VAL A 47 -13.81 -9.85 12.36
C VAL A 47 -13.99 -9.16 13.71
N PRO A 48 -14.53 -7.93 13.77
CA PRO A 48 -14.83 -7.28 15.04
C PRO A 48 -15.86 -8.11 15.80
N HIS A 49 -15.61 -8.37 17.09
CA HIS A 49 -16.60 -8.91 18.03
C HIS A 49 -17.19 -7.76 18.84
N ASP A 50 -18.48 -7.81 19.15
CA ASP A 50 -19.22 -6.74 19.83
C ASP A 50 -18.72 -6.43 21.26
N ASN A 51 -17.82 -7.25 21.82
CA ASN A 51 -17.42 -7.22 23.23
C ASN A 51 -15.97 -6.76 23.50
N GLY A 52 -15.39 -5.83 22.73
CA GLY A 52 -14.24 -5.05 23.23
C GLY A 52 -12.89 -5.18 22.50
N TYR A 53 -12.86 -5.54 21.21
CA TYR A 53 -11.62 -5.44 20.40
C TYR A 53 -11.41 -4.05 19.76
N PHE A 54 -12.14 -3.03 20.21
CA PHE A 54 -12.03 -1.67 19.65
C PHE A 54 -10.62 -1.09 19.79
N GLU A 55 -9.92 -1.37 20.89
CA GLU A 55 -8.55 -0.90 21.10
C GLU A 55 -7.58 -1.55 20.10
N GLY A 56 -7.72 -2.85 19.83
CA GLY A 56 -6.89 -3.55 18.85
C GLY A 56 -7.10 -3.05 17.42
N ILE A 57 -8.35 -2.74 17.05
CA ILE A 57 -8.66 -2.14 15.74
C ILE A 57 -8.10 -0.72 15.66
N ASP A 58 -8.23 0.08 16.72
CA ASP A 58 -7.68 1.43 16.75
C ASP A 58 -6.16 1.42 16.58
N ILE A 59 -5.45 0.58 17.35
CA ILE A 59 -4.00 0.41 17.20
C ILE A 59 -3.65 -0.09 15.79
N LEU A 60 -4.40 -1.06 15.26
CA LEU A 60 -4.14 -1.62 13.93
C LEU A 60 -4.09 -0.52 12.85
N TYR A 61 -5.10 0.35 12.79
CA TYR A 61 -5.18 1.35 11.74
C TYR A 61 -4.42 2.65 12.06
N THR A 62 -4.26 2.99 13.34
CA THR A 62 -3.62 4.26 13.71
C THR A 62 -2.12 4.18 13.96
N ALA A 63 -1.59 3.03 14.38
CA ALA A 63 -0.18 2.89 14.74
C ALA A 63 0.67 2.17 13.69
N ASN A 64 0.05 1.47 12.72
CA ASN A 64 0.79 0.70 11.72
C ASN A 64 1.07 1.49 10.44
N HIS A 65 2.11 1.06 9.74
CA HIS A 65 2.46 1.53 8.40
C HIS A 65 1.92 0.54 7.37
N PHE A 66 1.02 1.00 6.51
CA PHE A 66 0.47 0.19 5.43
C PHE A 66 1.31 0.35 4.18
N SER A 67 1.81 -0.76 3.63
CA SER A 67 2.57 -0.77 2.37
C SER A 67 1.69 -1.29 1.25
N LEU A 68 1.57 -0.51 0.17
CA LEU A 68 0.67 -0.76 -0.95
C LEU A 68 1.47 -0.80 -2.26
N GLU A 69 1.12 -1.75 -3.13
CA GLU A 69 1.70 -1.87 -4.45
C GLU A 69 0.83 -1.14 -5.47
N GLY A 70 1.23 0.09 -5.79
CA GLY A 70 0.62 0.86 -6.86
C GLY A 70 -0.87 1.18 -6.69
N ALA A 71 -1.53 1.55 -7.80
CA ALA A 71 -2.96 1.85 -7.80
C ALA A 71 -3.81 0.64 -7.45
N ARG A 72 -3.36 -0.54 -7.87
CA ARG A 72 -4.03 -1.79 -7.55
C ARG A 72 -4.12 -2.00 -6.04
N GLY A 73 -3.00 -1.92 -5.32
CA GLY A 73 -2.98 -2.08 -3.87
C GLY A 73 -3.82 -1.03 -3.15
N MET A 74 -3.79 0.23 -3.63
CA MET A 74 -4.64 1.30 -3.10
C MET A 74 -6.14 0.98 -3.23
N LEU A 75 -6.58 0.58 -4.42
CA LEU A 75 -7.98 0.29 -4.70
C LEU A 75 -8.46 -0.99 -4.03
N GLU A 76 -7.65 -2.05 -4.03
CA GLU A 76 -7.96 -3.30 -3.33
C GLU A 76 -8.11 -3.05 -1.83
N MET A 77 -7.16 -2.35 -1.20
CA MET A 77 -7.25 -2.01 0.22
C MET A 77 -8.51 -1.17 0.53
N ARG A 78 -8.80 -0.16 -0.29
CA ARG A 78 -10.01 0.65 -0.14
C ARG A 78 -11.30 -0.16 -0.23
N SER A 79 -11.32 -1.21 -1.04
CA SER A 79 -12.51 -2.06 -1.27
C SER A 79 -12.80 -3.02 -0.11
N VAL A 80 -11.78 -3.41 0.66
CA VAL A 80 -11.91 -4.39 1.75
C VAL A 80 -11.95 -3.75 3.14
N VAL A 81 -11.33 -2.58 3.32
CA VAL A 81 -11.32 -1.88 4.61
C VAL A 81 -12.63 -1.13 4.79
N PRO A 82 -13.39 -1.36 5.88
CA PRO A 82 -14.63 -0.62 6.11
C PRO A 82 -14.37 0.87 6.29
N THR A 83 -15.30 1.70 5.84
CA THR A 83 -15.14 3.17 5.78
C THR A 83 -14.65 3.81 7.09
N PRO A 84 -15.18 3.47 8.28
CA PRO A 84 -14.66 4.05 9.53
C PRO A 84 -13.17 3.78 9.74
N GLN A 85 -12.73 2.54 9.53
CA GLN A 85 -11.34 2.12 9.67
C GLN A 85 -10.44 2.68 8.57
N TRP A 86 -10.96 2.85 7.36
CA TRP A 86 -10.24 3.51 6.27
C TRP A 86 -9.78 4.90 6.74
N HIS A 87 -10.70 5.70 7.28
CA HIS A 87 -10.38 7.04 7.78
C HIS A 87 -9.45 7.08 9.01
N MET A 88 -9.21 5.94 9.67
CA MET A 88 -8.29 5.84 10.81
C MET A 88 -6.82 5.62 10.39
N ILE A 89 -6.58 5.24 9.13
CA ILE A 89 -5.23 5.00 8.61
C ILE A 89 -4.39 6.29 8.69
N ARG A 90 -3.22 6.20 9.34
CA ARG A 90 -2.32 7.35 9.55
C ARG A 90 -1.05 7.31 8.71
N HIS A 91 -0.53 6.12 8.40
CA HIS A 91 0.78 5.97 7.77
C HIS A 91 0.69 5.04 6.56
N VAL A 92 0.95 5.59 5.37
CA VAL A 92 0.88 4.85 4.11
C VAL A 92 2.21 4.96 3.37
N HIS A 93 2.67 3.83 2.84
CA HIS A 93 3.76 3.74 1.90
C HIS A 93 3.22 3.12 0.61
N VAL A 94 3.37 3.80 -0.52
CA VAL A 94 2.99 3.29 -1.83
C VAL A 94 4.27 3.09 -2.63
N SER A 95 4.56 1.85 -3.00
CA SER A 95 5.65 1.54 -3.93
C SER A 95 5.05 1.23 -5.28
N THR A 96 5.56 1.88 -6.32
CA THR A 96 5.05 1.72 -7.69
C THR A 96 6.19 1.81 -8.69
N LEU A 97 5.98 1.14 -9.80
CA LEU A 97 6.96 1.02 -10.87
C LEU A 97 6.26 1.45 -12.14
N PHE A 98 6.51 2.70 -12.52
CA PHE A 98 6.01 3.28 -13.76
C PHE A 98 6.96 2.94 -14.89
N LEU A 99 6.37 2.37 -15.92
CA LEU A 99 7.09 1.89 -17.08
C LEU A 99 6.54 2.63 -18.27
N THR A 100 7.44 3.23 -19.04
CA THR A 100 7.11 3.71 -20.36
C THR A 100 6.58 2.50 -21.15
N PRO A 101 5.36 2.56 -21.70
CA PRO A 101 4.79 1.43 -22.41
C PRO A 101 5.66 1.12 -23.64
N ARG A 102 6.46 0.04 -23.55
CA ARG A 102 7.23 -0.49 -24.68
C ARG A 102 6.42 -1.63 -25.34
N PRO A 103 6.42 -1.76 -26.68
CA PRO A 103 5.60 -2.76 -27.39
C PRO A 103 5.78 -4.21 -26.91
N SER A 104 6.97 -4.56 -26.39
CA SER A 104 7.27 -5.90 -25.87
C SER A 104 6.53 -6.27 -24.58
N TRP A 105 5.99 -5.29 -23.85
CA TRP A 105 5.41 -5.43 -22.52
C TRP A 105 3.97 -5.94 -22.54
N LEU A 106 3.28 -5.68 -23.65
CA LEU A 106 1.94 -6.24 -23.92
C LEU A 106 1.91 -7.76 -23.86
N ARG A 107 3.05 -8.45 -24.02
CA ARG A 107 3.14 -9.91 -24.00
C ARG A 107 3.39 -10.52 -22.62
N SER A 108 3.92 -9.76 -21.66
CA SER A 108 4.40 -10.31 -20.38
C SER A 108 3.49 -10.06 -19.18
N GLY A 109 2.33 -9.39 -19.36
CA GLY A 109 1.44 -9.04 -18.24
C GLY A 109 2.08 -8.06 -17.24
N PHE A 110 3.06 -7.30 -17.71
CA PHE A 110 3.87 -6.34 -16.96
C PHE A 110 4.03 -5.14 -17.93
N PRO A 111 3.77 -3.87 -17.56
CA PRO A 111 3.83 -3.27 -16.23
C PRO A 111 2.66 -3.71 -15.33
N PRO A 112 2.87 -3.79 -14.01
CA PRO A 112 1.82 -4.10 -13.06
C PRO A 112 0.89 -2.89 -12.81
N GLU A 113 1.31 -1.67 -13.18
CA GLU A 113 0.56 -0.43 -12.97
C GLU A 113 -0.27 -0.04 -14.18
N ASN A 114 -1.55 0.27 -13.95
CA ASN A 114 -2.46 0.75 -14.98
C ASN A 114 -2.68 2.25 -14.79
N TYR A 115 -2.09 3.07 -15.68
CA TYR A 115 -2.23 4.53 -15.66
C TYR A 115 -3.70 4.98 -15.52
N ASN A 116 -4.64 4.25 -16.14
CA ASN A 116 -6.06 4.58 -16.08
C ASN A 116 -6.65 4.48 -14.67
N LYS A 117 -6.05 3.66 -13.79
CA LYS A 117 -6.48 3.47 -12.40
C LYS A 117 -5.69 4.32 -11.40
N TRP A 118 -4.58 4.92 -11.83
CA TRP A 118 -3.70 5.68 -10.93
C TRP A 118 -4.43 6.86 -10.28
N SER A 119 -5.15 7.64 -11.08
CA SER A 119 -5.96 8.75 -10.56
C SER A 119 -7.01 8.27 -9.54
N ASP A 120 -7.66 7.15 -9.79
CA ASP A 120 -8.66 6.60 -8.86
C ASP A 120 -8.03 6.07 -7.57
N GLY A 121 -6.83 5.47 -7.64
CA GLY A 121 -6.05 5.10 -6.46
C GLY A 121 -5.65 6.32 -5.63
N CYS A 122 -5.23 7.40 -6.28
CA CYS A 122 -4.93 8.68 -5.61
C CYS A 122 -6.20 9.25 -4.94
N LYS A 123 -7.35 9.25 -5.62
CA LYS A 123 -8.63 9.67 -5.04
C LYS A 123 -9.00 8.83 -3.82
N ALA A 124 -8.80 7.52 -3.85
CA ALA A 124 -9.04 6.67 -2.69
C ALA A 124 -8.20 7.12 -1.47
N LEU A 125 -6.93 7.46 -1.68
CA LEU A 125 -6.07 8.00 -0.62
C LEU A 125 -6.46 9.41 -0.18
N GLN A 126 -7.00 10.26 -1.06
CA GLN A 126 -7.54 11.58 -0.68
C GLN A 126 -8.69 11.46 0.33
N GLU A 127 -9.43 10.35 0.34
CA GLU A 127 -10.50 10.11 1.32
C GLU A 127 -9.97 9.84 2.75
N LEU A 128 -8.66 9.64 2.94
CA LEU A 128 -8.05 9.35 4.25
C LEU A 128 -7.98 10.60 5.14
N ARG A 129 -9.01 10.84 5.94
CA ARG A 129 -9.09 11.99 6.86
C ARG A 129 -8.06 11.95 8.00
N GLY A 130 -7.59 10.76 8.37
CA GLY A 130 -6.63 10.54 9.44
C GLY A 130 -5.16 10.55 9.00
N LEU A 131 -4.88 10.72 7.71
CA LEU A 131 -3.53 10.56 7.16
C LEU A 131 -2.53 11.54 7.78
N ARG A 132 -1.45 11.01 8.35
CA ARG A 132 -0.38 11.76 9.01
C ARG A 132 0.92 11.76 8.21
N SER A 133 1.30 10.61 7.67
CA SER A 133 2.39 10.53 6.72
C SER A 133 2.04 9.65 5.53
N ILE A 134 2.49 10.10 4.36
CA ILE A 134 2.47 9.29 3.17
C ILE A 134 3.80 9.39 2.44
N ARG A 135 4.28 8.25 1.97
CA ARG A 135 5.47 8.16 1.14
C ARG A 135 5.14 7.41 -0.14
N PHE A 136 5.48 7.99 -1.27
CA PHE A 136 5.50 7.28 -2.54
C PHE A 136 6.94 6.95 -2.92
N GLU A 137 7.16 5.74 -3.40
CA GLU A 137 8.42 5.28 -3.97
C GLU A 137 8.16 4.93 -5.44
N PHE A 138 8.77 5.69 -6.34
CA PHE A 138 8.74 5.48 -7.78
C PHE A 138 10.06 4.87 -8.23
N ILE A 139 9.99 3.65 -8.75
CA ILE A 139 11.15 2.96 -9.30
C ILE A 139 11.07 3.03 -10.82
N GLY A 140 11.94 3.82 -11.43
CA GLY A 140 12.22 3.80 -12.86
C GLY A 140 13.26 2.75 -13.22
N ARG A 141 13.25 2.26 -14.46
CA ARG A 141 14.25 1.29 -14.95
C ARG A 141 15.56 1.99 -15.34
N GLU A 142 16.67 1.27 -15.18
CA GLU A 142 18.04 1.77 -15.42
C GLU A 142 18.33 2.13 -16.89
N ASP A 143 17.48 1.76 -17.85
CA ASP A 143 17.62 2.14 -19.26
C ASP A 143 17.53 3.69 -19.47
N GLY A 144 17.21 4.44 -18.40
CA GLY A 144 17.44 5.86 -18.26
C GLY A 144 16.15 6.69 -18.18
N PRO A 145 16.15 7.83 -17.47
CA PRO A 145 15.04 8.79 -17.45
C PRO A 145 14.76 9.44 -18.82
N ALA A 146 15.62 9.21 -19.82
CA ALA A 146 15.56 9.83 -21.13
C ALA A 146 14.35 9.41 -21.99
N GLU A 147 13.60 8.38 -21.60
CA GLU A 147 12.44 7.91 -22.38
C GLU A 147 11.08 8.23 -21.74
N ALA A 148 11.01 8.60 -20.46
CA ALA A 148 9.73 9.01 -19.89
C ALA A 148 9.38 10.40 -20.44
N ASP A 149 8.34 10.48 -21.26
CA ASP A 149 7.88 11.77 -21.74
C ASP A 149 7.38 12.64 -20.57
N VAL A 150 7.52 13.95 -20.73
CA VAL A 150 7.15 14.95 -19.72
C VAL A 150 5.67 14.78 -19.33
N GLU A 151 4.81 14.46 -20.30
CA GLU A 151 3.37 14.28 -20.13
C GLU A 151 3.03 13.10 -19.20
N SER A 152 3.70 11.95 -19.36
CA SER A 152 3.50 10.77 -18.53
C SER A 152 3.91 11.04 -17.09
N LEU A 153 5.07 11.67 -16.86
CA LEU A 153 5.50 12.01 -15.50
C LEU A 153 4.55 13.01 -14.83
N VAL A 154 4.06 14.00 -15.57
CA VAL A 154 3.03 14.93 -15.08
C VAL A 154 1.74 14.18 -14.75
N SER A 155 1.25 13.30 -15.63
CA SER A 155 0.03 12.51 -15.41
C SER A 155 0.07 11.64 -14.14
N VAL A 156 1.28 11.23 -13.74
CA VAL A 156 1.52 10.42 -12.55
C VAL A 156 1.66 11.28 -11.29
N LEU A 157 2.37 12.40 -11.38
CA LEU A 157 2.66 13.25 -10.23
C LEU A 157 1.54 14.24 -9.90
N GLU A 158 0.79 14.70 -10.90
CA GLU A 158 -0.27 15.70 -10.72
C GLU A 158 -1.37 15.24 -9.74
N PRO A 159 -1.93 14.02 -9.83
CA PRO A 159 -2.98 13.56 -8.91
C PRO A 159 -2.54 13.50 -7.43
N LEU A 160 -1.23 13.48 -7.16
CA LEU A 160 -0.69 13.47 -5.81
C LEU A 160 -0.90 14.79 -5.08
N LYS A 161 -0.98 15.92 -5.80
CA LYS A 161 -1.12 17.27 -5.23
C LYS A 161 -2.40 17.44 -4.38
N ASP A 162 -3.39 16.63 -4.67
CA ASP A 162 -4.69 16.66 -4.01
C ASP A 162 -4.70 15.87 -2.70
N ILE A 163 -3.76 14.94 -2.48
CA ILE A 163 -3.67 14.16 -1.23
C ILE A 163 -3.16 15.06 -0.11
N LYS A 164 -3.86 15.12 1.03
CA LYS A 164 -3.47 15.98 2.15
C LYS A 164 -2.85 15.15 3.28
N ALA A 165 -1.58 15.41 3.57
CA ALA A 165 -0.86 14.81 4.69
C ALA A 165 0.17 15.81 5.25
N PRO A 166 0.36 15.90 6.58
CA PRO A 166 1.42 16.70 7.18
C PRO A 166 2.84 16.33 6.73
N SER A 167 3.10 15.03 6.56
CA SER A 167 4.36 14.51 6.02
C SER A 167 4.07 13.82 4.70
N PHE A 168 4.56 14.39 3.60
CA PHE A 168 4.34 13.86 2.26
C PHE A 168 5.66 13.85 1.50
N GLU A 169 6.17 12.65 1.26
CA GLU A 169 7.42 12.42 0.53
C GLU A 169 7.16 11.64 -0.76
N VAL A 170 7.78 12.07 -1.85
CA VAL A 170 7.79 11.36 -3.13
C VAL A 170 9.25 11.09 -3.48
N GLU A 171 9.63 9.82 -3.45
CA GLU A 171 10.97 9.36 -3.74
C GLU A 171 11.04 8.74 -5.13
N MET A 172 12.06 9.11 -5.90
CA MET A 172 12.34 8.55 -7.21
C MET A 172 13.81 8.14 -7.31
N ASN A 173 14.11 7.10 -8.10
CA ASN A 173 15.49 6.69 -8.41
C ASN A 173 16.09 7.39 -9.64
N PHE A 174 15.41 8.39 -10.19
CA PHE A 174 15.90 9.28 -11.25
C PHE A 174 15.58 10.74 -10.91
N PRO A 175 16.37 11.72 -11.39
CA PRO A 175 16.06 13.13 -11.19
C PRO A 175 14.82 13.52 -12.01
N ILE A 176 13.95 14.34 -11.43
CA ILE A 176 12.75 14.85 -12.13
C ILE A 176 13.19 15.96 -13.08
N PRO A 177 12.88 15.86 -14.39
CA PRO A 177 13.23 16.90 -15.37
C PRO A 177 12.66 18.28 -15.01
N ASP A 178 13.41 19.35 -15.26
CA ASP A 178 12.96 20.73 -15.02
C ASP A 178 11.62 21.08 -15.69
N PRO A 179 11.31 20.64 -16.93
CA PRO A 179 10.00 20.88 -17.52
C PRO A 179 8.84 20.28 -16.73
N VAL A 180 9.05 19.11 -16.11
CA VAL A 180 8.03 18.47 -15.25
C VAL A 180 7.82 19.29 -13.99
N GLN A 181 8.91 19.76 -13.36
CA GLN A 181 8.81 20.63 -12.18
C GLN A 181 8.11 21.96 -12.51
N ALA A 182 8.43 22.56 -13.66
CA ALA A 182 7.79 23.79 -14.12
C ALA A 182 6.28 23.63 -14.34
N ILE A 183 5.83 22.48 -14.86
CA ILE A 183 4.40 22.17 -15.06
C ILE A 183 3.70 21.88 -13.73
N LEU A 184 4.34 21.11 -12.83
CA LEU A 184 3.78 20.78 -11.53
C LEU A 184 3.63 22.01 -10.63
N GLY A 185 4.52 22.99 -10.75
CA GLY A 185 4.54 24.20 -9.93
C GLY A 185 4.74 23.85 -8.45
N ASP A 186 4.06 24.59 -7.56
CA ASP A 186 4.12 24.33 -6.13
C ASP A 186 3.42 23.00 -5.78
N THR A 187 4.17 22.11 -5.13
CA THR A 187 3.69 20.81 -4.65
C THR A 187 3.56 20.81 -3.14
N ASN A 188 2.61 20.03 -2.62
CA ASN A 188 2.44 19.81 -1.18
C ASN A 188 3.26 18.63 -0.64
N PHE A 189 4.14 18.08 -1.48
CA PHE A 189 5.04 16.99 -1.15
C PHE A 189 6.50 17.37 -1.42
N THR A 190 7.40 16.74 -0.69
CA THR A 190 8.84 16.85 -0.90
C THR A 190 9.30 15.80 -1.90
N LEU A 191 9.94 16.25 -2.97
CA LEU A 191 10.61 15.37 -3.93
C LEU A 191 11.99 14.95 -3.40
N ARG A 192 12.28 13.65 -3.42
CA ARG A 192 13.59 13.10 -3.07
C ARG A 192 14.13 12.24 -4.21
N PHE A 193 15.38 12.51 -4.56
CA PHE A 193 16.15 11.62 -5.41
C PHE A 193 16.95 10.66 -4.52
N GLN A 194 16.72 9.37 -4.68
CA GLN A 194 17.53 8.34 -4.03
C GLN A 194 17.90 7.28 -5.05
N GLN A 195 19.18 7.20 -5.39
CA GLN A 195 19.69 6.16 -6.26
C GLN A 195 19.53 4.79 -5.57
N ARG A 196 18.57 4.01 -6.05
CA ARG A 196 18.34 2.62 -5.62
C ARG A 196 18.64 1.69 -6.79
N PRO A 197 19.40 0.61 -6.58
CA PRO A 197 19.55 -0.43 -7.58
C PRO A 197 18.16 -0.97 -7.91
N CYS A 198 17.76 -0.95 -9.18
CA CYS A 198 16.54 -1.63 -9.59
C CYS A 198 16.79 -3.12 -9.39
N ARG A 199 16.28 -3.71 -8.30
CA ARG A 199 16.38 -5.15 -8.09
C ARG A 199 15.68 -5.80 -9.27
N LYS A 200 16.46 -6.45 -10.15
CA LYS A 200 15.89 -7.27 -11.22
C LYS A 200 14.91 -8.21 -10.53
N PRO A 201 13.62 -8.21 -10.90
CA PRO A 201 12.69 -9.15 -10.31
C PRO A 201 13.32 -10.53 -10.50
N HIS A 202 13.62 -11.20 -9.39
CA HIS A 202 14.10 -12.58 -9.46
C HIS A 202 13.06 -13.31 -10.30
N ALA A 203 13.49 -13.87 -11.43
CA ALA A 203 12.63 -14.70 -12.26
C ALA A 203 12.13 -15.82 -11.35
N ARG A 204 10.90 -15.67 -10.83
CA ARG A 204 10.20 -16.75 -10.15
C ARG A 204 9.78 -17.68 -11.27
N PHE A 205 10.58 -18.71 -11.47
CA PHE A 205 10.31 -19.84 -12.36
C PHE A 205 9.14 -20.65 -11.83
#